data_AF-A0A813HC97-F1
#
_entry.id   AF-A0A813HC97-F1
#
_cell.length_a   1.000
_cell.length_b   1.000
_cell.length_c   1.000
_cell.angle_alpha   90.00
_cell.angle_beta   90.00
_cell.angle_gamma   90.00
#
_symmetry.space_group_name_H-M   'P 1'
#
loop_
_entity.id
_entity.type
_entity.pdbx_description
1 polymer ?
#
loop_
_entity_poly.entity_id
_entity_poly.type
_entity_poly.pdbx_seq_one_letter_code
_entity_poly.pdbx_strand_id
1 'polypeptide(L)'
;MRRLAEQQCARLISETHKLVACMRTHCLGLPHQVDEFWLRVVPSALHGAEALASCEGGWPTIQHRLNQAQYMVIKVLLGAESASLGAGGYGRAMLGVGMKARLGTRVAERIALVRARMLSQPMDSPIAEALLGASKVTGATWMDHAAAVSRGLGLIPDFTEHRPSIELLQKGGSSARLAVQSWKRSVVRPRVLSLEKAWLQQQSEEWMASGGLQGSLGRAWGFSTSVVRDALWSAVTWRYYWAWVVLRITGVFPWALWGRPDLPSMFGSCPLCGHLQAEAGHVILLCPGTAAMRAGGESWQWILGDAADLRELATKVRLVGRCLDQVAAEAGR
;
A
#
# COMPACT_ATOMS: atom_id res chain seq x y z
N MET A 1 -3.31 25.20 -9.42
CA MET A 1 -3.39 23.72 -9.51
C MET A 1 -3.41 22.98 -8.17
N ARG A 2 -3.14 23.64 -7.03
CA ARG A 2 -3.27 23.06 -5.68
C ARG A 2 -4.61 22.32 -5.41
N ARG A 3 -5.72 22.88 -5.91
CA ARG A 3 -7.06 22.27 -5.81
C ARG A 3 -7.15 20.89 -6.49
N LEU A 4 -6.40 20.64 -7.56
CA LEU A 4 -6.44 19.36 -8.29
C LEU A 4 -5.89 18.22 -7.43
N ALA A 5 -4.74 18.43 -6.79
CA ALA A 5 -4.14 17.43 -5.91
C ALA A 5 -5.05 17.11 -4.71
N GLU A 6 -5.65 18.13 -4.10
CA GLU A 6 -6.59 17.99 -2.99
C GLU A 6 -7.86 17.23 -3.42
N GLN A 7 -8.44 17.59 -4.57
CA GLN A 7 -9.61 16.90 -5.14
C GLN A 7 -9.30 15.42 -5.46
N GLN A 8 -8.15 15.12 -6.07
CA GLN A 8 -7.77 13.75 -6.40
C GLN A 8 -7.50 12.91 -5.13
N CYS A 9 -6.85 13.48 -4.13
CA CYS A 9 -6.64 12.80 -2.84
C CYS A 9 -7.98 12.53 -2.12
N ALA A 10 -8.88 13.52 -2.08
CA ALA A 10 -10.20 13.35 -1.47
C ALA A 10 -11.04 12.29 -2.19
N ARG A 11 -11.01 12.30 -3.53
CA ARG A 11 -11.69 11.29 -4.36
C ARG A 11 -11.11 9.90 -4.14
N LEU A 12 -9.79 9.76 -4.03
CA LEU A 12 -9.13 8.48 -3.75
C LEU A 12 -9.66 7.85 -2.45
N ILE A 13 -9.76 8.65 -1.38
CA ILE A 13 -10.24 8.20 -0.07
C ILE A 13 -11.73 7.85 -0.15
N SER A 14 -12.56 8.74 -0.72
CA SER A 14 -13.99 8.53 -0.86
C SER A 14 -14.35 7.28 -1.67
N GLU A 15 -13.70 7.07 -2.82
CA GLU A 15 -13.92 5.88 -3.65
C GLU A 15 -13.42 4.60 -2.97
N THR A 16 -12.37 4.69 -2.14
CA THR A 16 -11.94 3.55 -1.31
C THR A 16 -12.99 3.18 -0.27
N HIS A 17 -13.63 4.15 0.38
CA HIS A 17 -14.72 3.86 1.33
C HIS A 17 -15.87 3.12 0.65
N LYS A 18 -16.28 3.58 -0.54
CA LYS A 18 -17.34 2.91 -1.33
C LYS A 18 -16.94 1.49 -1.73
N LEU A 19 -15.71 1.30 -2.19
CA LEU A 19 -15.16 -0.01 -2.52
C LEU A 19 -15.20 -0.95 -1.31
N VAL A 20 -14.68 -0.52 -0.17
CA VAL A 20 -14.59 -1.34 1.05
C VAL A 20 -15.98 -1.70 1.58
N ALA A 21 -16.94 -0.76 1.56
CA ALA A 21 -18.32 -1.03 1.93
C ALA A 21 -18.95 -2.14 1.06
N CYS A 22 -18.80 -2.04 -0.26
CA CYS A 22 -19.30 -3.04 -1.22
C CYS A 22 -18.59 -4.41 -1.08
N MET A 23 -17.27 -4.42 -0.92
CA MET A 23 -16.51 -5.66 -0.79
C MET A 23 -16.86 -6.39 0.51
N ARG A 24 -17.12 -5.65 1.60
CA ARG A 24 -17.59 -6.22 2.87
C ARG A 24 -18.96 -6.87 2.74
N THR A 25 -19.90 -6.27 2.02
CA THR A 25 -21.24 -6.88 1.80
C THR A 25 -21.15 -8.20 1.03
N HIS A 26 -20.12 -8.37 0.20
CA HIS A 26 -19.87 -9.61 -0.56
C HIS A 26 -18.86 -10.57 0.10
N CYS A 27 -18.44 -10.30 1.34
CA CYS A 27 -17.44 -11.11 2.06
C CYS A 27 -16.10 -11.27 1.31
N LEU A 28 -15.71 -10.26 0.53
CA LEU A 28 -14.49 -10.30 -0.27
C LEU A 28 -13.25 -9.86 0.50
N GLY A 29 -12.21 -10.67 0.30
CA GLY A 29 -10.83 -10.56 0.76
C GLY A 29 -10.20 -9.18 0.81
N LEU A 30 -9.29 -8.94 1.76
CA LEU A 30 -8.37 -7.80 1.73
C LEU A 30 -7.51 -7.85 0.46
N PRO A 31 -7.03 -9.02 -0.03
CA PRO A 31 -6.39 -9.07 -1.34
C PRO A 31 -7.28 -8.58 -2.48
N HIS A 32 -8.55 -9.00 -2.52
CA HIS A 32 -9.50 -8.52 -3.53
C HIS A 32 -9.73 -7.01 -3.43
N GLN A 33 -9.87 -6.47 -2.22
CA GLN A 33 -10.01 -5.03 -2.00
C GLN A 33 -8.78 -4.27 -2.51
N VAL A 34 -7.58 -4.78 -2.27
CA VAL A 34 -6.33 -4.16 -2.76
C VAL A 34 -6.22 -4.25 -4.27
N ASP A 35 -6.57 -5.38 -4.88
CA ASP A 35 -6.59 -5.55 -6.34
C ASP A 35 -7.59 -4.56 -6.98
N GLU A 36 -8.82 -4.49 -6.47
CA GLU A 36 -9.86 -3.58 -6.97
C GLU A 36 -9.51 -2.11 -6.72
N PHE A 37 -8.82 -1.79 -5.62
CA PHE A 37 -8.27 -0.45 -5.38
C PHE A 37 -7.33 -0.05 -6.52
N TRP A 38 -6.40 -0.93 -6.91
CA TRP A 38 -5.47 -0.64 -8.01
C TRP A 38 -6.13 -0.63 -9.38
N LEU A 39 -7.14 -1.48 -9.61
CA LEU A 39 -7.80 -1.63 -10.90
C LEU A 39 -8.87 -0.57 -11.17
N ARG A 40 -9.56 -0.07 -10.14
CA ARG A 40 -10.74 0.80 -10.30
C ARG A 40 -10.58 2.14 -9.61
N VAL A 41 -10.19 2.14 -8.33
CA VAL A 41 -10.12 3.37 -7.54
C VAL A 41 -9.00 4.27 -8.03
N VAL A 42 -7.78 3.74 -8.17
CA VAL A 42 -6.63 4.53 -8.60
C VAL A 42 -6.81 5.13 -10.00
N PRO A 43 -7.24 4.39 -11.05
CA PRO A 43 -7.48 4.97 -12.36
C PRO A 43 -8.58 6.03 -12.38
N SER A 44 -9.66 5.83 -11.60
CA SER A 44 -10.78 6.77 -11.49
C SER A 44 -10.39 8.05 -10.75
N ALA A 45 -9.73 7.92 -9.59
CA ALA A 45 -9.37 9.04 -8.74
C ALA A 45 -8.18 9.85 -9.26
N LEU A 46 -7.22 9.18 -9.93
CA LEU A 46 -6.00 9.80 -10.44
C LEU A 46 -6.03 9.98 -11.97
N HIS A 47 -7.22 10.08 -12.56
CA HIS A 47 -7.33 10.49 -13.95
C HIS A 47 -6.70 11.87 -14.16
N GLY A 48 -5.80 12.00 -15.15
CA GLY A 48 -5.05 13.23 -15.40
C GLY A 48 -4.02 13.62 -14.34
N ALA A 49 -3.63 12.73 -13.42
CA ALA A 49 -2.63 13.03 -12.38
C ALA A 49 -1.24 13.42 -12.94
N GLU A 50 -0.98 13.21 -14.22
CA GLU A 50 0.23 13.69 -14.89
C GLU A 50 0.36 15.22 -14.86
N ALA A 51 -0.77 15.95 -14.88
CA ALA A 51 -0.80 17.40 -14.77
C ALA A 51 -0.24 17.91 -13.43
N LEU A 52 -0.20 17.05 -12.40
CA LEU A 52 0.35 17.40 -11.10
C LEU A 52 1.85 17.72 -11.12
N ALA A 53 2.59 17.35 -12.18
CA ALA A 53 3.99 17.71 -12.32
C ALA A 53 4.21 19.24 -12.19
N SER A 54 3.28 20.04 -12.72
CA SER A 54 3.34 21.50 -12.70
C SER A 54 2.65 22.14 -11.49
N CYS A 55 2.26 21.37 -10.47
CA CYS A 55 1.55 21.93 -9.33
C CYS A 55 2.41 22.92 -8.53
N GLU A 56 1.75 23.95 -8.03
CA GLU A 56 2.31 24.93 -7.10
C GLU A 56 2.83 24.22 -5.83
N GLY A 57 4.07 24.54 -5.42
CA GLY A 57 4.80 23.85 -4.35
C GLY A 57 5.72 22.72 -4.84
N GLY A 58 5.63 22.36 -6.12
CA GLY A 58 6.53 21.38 -6.75
C GLY A 58 6.25 19.93 -6.36
N TRP A 59 7.01 19.04 -6.99
CA TRP A 59 6.82 17.60 -6.87
C TRP A 59 6.92 17.04 -5.43
N PRO A 60 7.89 17.43 -4.59
CA PRO A 60 8.01 16.89 -3.23
C PRO A 60 6.75 17.08 -2.38
N THR A 61 6.11 18.24 -2.46
CA THR A 61 4.86 18.53 -1.74
C THR A 61 3.70 17.67 -2.24
N ILE A 62 3.59 17.48 -3.56
CA ILE A 62 2.57 16.61 -4.15
C ILE A 62 2.80 15.14 -3.79
N GLN A 63 4.04 14.67 -3.88
CA GLN A 63 4.42 13.30 -3.51
C GLN A 63 4.06 13.01 -2.05
N HIS A 64 4.34 13.95 -1.13
CA HIS A 64 3.96 13.81 0.27
C HIS A 64 2.44 13.65 0.44
N ARG A 65 1.64 14.52 -0.20
CA ARG A 65 0.18 14.47 -0.14
C ARG A 65 -0.39 13.16 -0.70
N LEU A 66 0.09 12.71 -1.85
CA LEU A 66 -0.32 11.44 -2.45
C LEU A 66 -0.01 10.25 -1.52
N ASN A 67 1.17 10.25 -0.90
CA ASN A 67 1.57 9.20 0.04
C ASN A 67 0.73 9.23 1.32
N GLN A 68 0.41 10.43 1.83
CA GLN A 68 -0.47 10.59 2.98
C GLN A 68 -1.90 10.10 2.66
N ALA A 69 -2.41 10.40 1.46
CA ALA A 69 -3.70 9.89 0.99
C ALA A 69 -3.71 8.37 0.87
N GLN A 70 -2.65 7.76 0.31
CA GLN A 70 -2.51 6.31 0.26
C GLN A 70 -2.46 5.71 1.67
N TYR A 71 -1.76 6.35 2.61
CA TYR A 71 -1.72 5.86 3.99
C TYR A 71 -3.11 5.86 4.63
N MET A 72 -3.91 6.92 4.43
CA MET A 72 -5.30 6.95 4.88
C MET A 72 -6.14 5.84 4.23
N VAL A 73 -6.03 5.66 2.91
CA VAL A 73 -6.67 4.55 2.17
C VAL A 73 -6.32 3.19 2.76
N ILE A 74 -5.05 2.95 3.08
CA ILE A 74 -4.62 1.68 3.68
C ILE A 74 -5.29 1.48 5.04
N LYS A 75 -5.42 2.53 5.85
CA LYS A 75 -6.14 2.43 7.13
C LYS A 75 -7.63 2.10 6.93
N VAL A 76 -8.27 2.59 5.88
CA VAL A 76 -9.65 2.24 5.49
C VAL A 76 -9.75 0.75 5.12
N LEU A 77 -8.84 0.28 4.26
CA LEU A 77 -8.75 -1.14 3.87
C LEU A 77 -8.57 -2.04 5.10
N LEU A 78 -7.80 -1.59 6.08
CA LEU A 78 -7.58 -2.28 7.34
C LEU A 78 -8.72 -2.10 8.36
N GLY A 79 -9.66 -1.18 8.16
CA GLY A 79 -10.69 -0.86 9.16
C GLY A 79 -10.11 -0.26 10.44
N ALA A 80 -8.96 0.42 10.33
CA ALA A 80 -8.17 0.98 11.42
C ALA A 80 -8.02 2.50 11.26
N GLU A 81 -9.05 3.18 10.74
CA GLU A 81 -9.04 4.61 10.41
C GLU A 81 -8.68 5.51 11.60
N SER A 82 -9.10 5.15 12.81
CA SER A 82 -8.80 5.86 14.04
C SER A 82 -7.45 5.48 14.67
N ALA A 83 -6.83 4.38 14.25
CA ALA A 83 -5.62 3.87 14.91
C ALA A 83 -4.38 4.68 14.52
N SER A 84 -3.54 5.02 15.49
CA SER A 84 -2.16 5.44 15.21
C SER A 84 -1.31 4.20 15.01
N LEU A 85 -0.63 4.10 13.86
CA LEU A 85 0.31 3.01 13.61
C LEU A 85 1.75 3.38 13.95
N GLY A 86 2.01 4.49 14.66
CA GLY A 86 3.34 4.88 15.12
C GLY A 86 4.40 5.05 14.03
N ALA A 87 5.67 5.11 14.45
CA ALA A 87 6.83 5.21 13.56
C ALA A 87 6.92 3.98 12.63
N GLY A 88 7.27 4.19 11.36
CA GLY A 88 7.29 3.15 10.33
C GLY A 88 5.90 2.59 9.95
N GLY A 89 4.82 3.10 10.57
CA GLY A 89 3.46 2.56 10.42
C GLY A 89 2.96 2.51 8.98
N TYR A 90 3.38 3.48 8.14
CA TYR A 90 3.03 3.49 6.72
C TYR A 90 3.67 2.33 5.95
N GLY A 91 4.98 2.10 6.12
CA GLY A 91 5.68 0.98 5.49
C GLY A 91 5.09 -0.37 5.89
N ARG A 92 4.80 -0.56 7.19
CA ARG A 92 4.14 -1.78 7.70
C ARG A 92 2.77 -1.99 7.08
N ALA A 93 1.94 -0.96 7.10
CA ALA A 93 0.59 -1.05 6.57
C ALA A 93 0.63 -1.39 5.08
N MET A 94 1.52 -0.76 4.30
CA MET A 94 1.75 -1.08 2.89
C MET A 94 2.14 -2.53 2.65
N LEU A 95 3.16 -3.03 3.35
CA LEU A 95 3.58 -4.43 3.24
C LEU A 95 2.45 -5.40 3.60
N GLY A 96 1.63 -5.01 4.58
CA GLY A 96 0.62 -5.87 5.19
C GLY A 96 -0.59 -6.05 4.30
N VAL A 97 -0.92 -5.02 3.54
CA VAL A 97 -1.93 -5.08 2.47
C VAL A 97 -1.34 -5.55 1.14
N GLY A 98 -0.04 -5.84 1.05
CA GLY A 98 0.62 -6.29 -0.19
C GLY A 98 0.85 -5.20 -1.24
N MET A 99 0.84 -3.91 -0.85
CA MET A 99 1.15 -2.80 -1.75
C MET A 99 2.66 -2.65 -1.94
N LYS A 100 3.11 -2.69 -3.20
CA LYS A 100 4.55 -2.75 -3.56
C LYS A 100 5.20 -1.40 -3.85
N ALA A 101 4.42 -0.34 -3.99
CA ALA A 101 4.92 0.97 -4.34
C ALA A 101 4.04 2.08 -3.77
N ARG A 102 4.69 3.15 -3.31
CA ARG A 102 4.04 4.39 -2.89
C ARG A 102 3.34 5.06 -4.07
N LEU A 103 2.20 5.68 -3.81
CA LEU A 103 1.34 6.30 -4.80
C LEU A 103 2.04 7.46 -5.48
N GLY A 104 2.77 8.28 -4.72
CA GLY A 104 3.62 9.33 -5.26
C GLY A 104 4.62 8.77 -6.28
N THR A 105 5.33 7.69 -5.95
CA THR A 105 6.28 7.04 -6.88
C THR A 105 5.58 6.52 -8.13
N ARG A 106 4.39 5.92 -8.01
CA ARG A 106 3.61 5.45 -9.19
C ARG A 106 3.16 6.60 -10.08
N VAL A 107 2.76 7.73 -9.50
CA VAL A 107 2.40 8.93 -10.27
C VAL A 107 3.64 9.55 -10.92
N ALA A 108 4.79 9.56 -10.25
CA ALA A 108 6.06 9.98 -10.84
C ALA A 108 6.47 9.11 -12.05
N GLU A 109 6.37 7.78 -11.92
CA GLU A 109 6.58 6.84 -13.04
C GLU A 109 5.65 7.20 -14.20
N ARG A 110 4.37 7.46 -13.91
CA ARG A 110 3.37 7.81 -14.93
C ARG A 110 3.71 9.12 -15.63
N ILE A 111 4.11 10.17 -14.90
CA ILE A 111 4.59 11.45 -15.44
C ILE A 111 5.78 11.22 -16.38
N ALA A 112 6.80 10.49 -15.93
CA ALA A 112 7.99 10.20 -16.71
C ALA A 112 7.65 9.46 -18.03
N LEU A 113 6.78 8.45 -17.96
CA LEU A 113 6.33 7.69 -19.12
C LEU A 113 5.48 8.52 -20.09
N VAL A 114 4.66 9.44 -19.58
CA VAL A 114 3.87 10.34 -20.44
C VAL A 114 4.77 11.37 -21.13
N ARG A 115 5.76 11.92 -20.42
CA ARG A 115 6.81 12.76 -21.04
C ARG A 115 7.52 12.01 -22.17
N ALA A 116 7.96 10.77 -21.93
CA ALA A 116 8.61 9.95 -22.95
C ALA A 116 7.70 9.71 -24.17
N ARG A 117 6.40 9.47 -23.96
CA ARG A 117 5.43 9.32 -25.06
C ARG A 117 5.29 10.59 -25.89
N MET A 118 5.26 11.75 -25.25
CA MET A 118 5.19 13.04 -25.95
C MET A 118 6.46 13.29 -26.77
N LEU A 119 7.63 12.96 -26.23
CA LEU A 119 8.92 13.08 -26.94
C LEU A 119 9.10 12.07 -28.07
N SER A 120 8.38 10.95 -28.04
CA SER A 120 8.42 9.93 -29.09
C SER A 120 7.48 10.20 -30.27
N GLN A 121 6.71 11.30 -30.24
CA GLN A 121 5.77 11.60 -31.31
C GLN A 121 6.50 12.03 -32.59
N PRO A 122 5.96 11.69 -33.77
CA PRO A 122 6.44 12.22 -35.05
C PRO A 122 6.45 13.76 -35.07
N MET A 123 7.40 14.35 -35.80
CA MET A 123 7.59 15.81 -35.87
C MET A 123 6.42 16.55 -36.55
N ASP A 124 5.65 15.85 -37.37
CA ASP A 124 4.42 16.31 -38.04
C ASP A 124 3.16 16.13 -37.19
N SER A 125 3.28 15.62 -35.95
CA SER A 125 2.13 15.46 -35.07
C SER A 125 1.71 16.79 -34.40
N PRO A 126 0.42 16.99 -34.10
CA PRO A 126 -0.04 18.15 -33.33
C PRO A 126 0.62 18.28 -31.95
N ILE A 127 1.06 17.15 -31.38
CA ILE A 127 1.79 17.15 -30.10
C ILE A 127 3.19 17.74 -30.29
N ALA A 128 3.91 17.37 -31.36
CA ALA A 128 5.22 17.93 -31.65
C ALA A 128 5.13 19.44 -31.93
N GLU A 129 4.12 19.88 -32.68
CA GLU A 129 3.83 21.30 -32.89
C GLU A 129 3.56 22.03 -31.57
N ALA A 130 2.72 21.47 -30.70
CA ALA A 130 2.44 22.04 -29.38
C ALA A 130 3.69 22.13 -28.49
N LEU A 131 4.57 21.13 -28.55
CA LEU A 131 5.85 21.13 -27.83
C LEU A 131 6.81 22.21 -28.36
N LEU A 132 6.92 22.36 -29.69
CA LEU A 132 7.70 23.42 -30.33
C LEU A 132 7.15 24.82 -30.03
N GLY A 133 5.82 24.95 -29.92
CA GLY A 133 5.19 26.17 -29.45
C GLY A 133 5.53 26.47 -28.00
N ALA A 134 5.39 25.46 -27.12
CA ALA A 134 5.67 25.58 -25.69
C ALA A 134 7.15 25.95 -25.42
N SER A 135 8.10 25.45 -26.20
CA SER A 135 9.52 25.79 -26.04
C SER A 135 9.86 27.25 -26.38
N LYS A 136 8.94 27.98 -27.02
CA LYS A 136 9.10 29.41 -27.35
C LYS A 136 8.48 30.34 -26.30
N VAL A 137 7.74 29.80 -25.33
CA VAL A 137 7.09 30.58 -24.28
C VAL A 137 8.08 30.90 -23.17
N THR A 138 8.00 32.10 -22.60
CA THR A 138 8.79 32.47 -21.41
C THR A 138 8.22 31.81 -20.17
N GLY A 139 9.01 30.98 -19.50
CA GLY A 139 8.66 30.32 -18.23
C GLY A 139 8.78 28.81 -18.29
N ALA A 140 8.65 28.16 -17.13
CA ALA A 140 8.72 26.70 -17.04
C ALA A 140 7.44 26.06 -17.60
N THR A 141 7.62 25.12 -18.52
CA THR A 141 6.53 24.33 -19.11
C THR A 141 6.27 23.06 -18.30
N TRP A 142 5.17 22.36 -18.63
CA TRP A 142 4.96 21.02 -18.07
C TRP A 142 6.09 20.05 -18.41
N MET A 143 6.74 20.18 -19.58
CA MET A 143 7.86 19.33 -19.96
C MET A 143 9.07 19.51 -19.05
N ASP A 144 9.33 20.75 -18.62
CA ASP A 144 10.42 21.08 -17.70
C ASP A 144 10.16 20.49 -16.31
N HIS A 145 8.94 20.66 -15.82
CA HIS A 145 8.52 20.07 -14.54
C HIS A 145 8.54 18.54 -14.59
N ALA A 146 8.05 17.92 -15.66
CA ALA A 146 8.09 16.48 -15.83
C ALA A 146 9.53 15.94 -15.93
N ALA A 147 10.44 16.67 -16.59
CA ALA A 147 11.86 16.35 -16.61
C ALA A 147 12.47 16.44 -15.20
N ALA A 148 12.08 17.45 -14.40
CA ALA A 148 12.49 17.56 -13.00
C ALA A 148 12.00 16.38 -12.14
N VAL A 149 10.77 15.89 -12.37
CA VAL A 149 10.26 14.67 -11.72
C VAL A 149 11.11 13.44 -12.10
N SER A 150 11.43 13.25 -13.38
CA SER A 150 12.32 12.18 -13.83
C SER A 150 13.71 12.24 -13.18
N ARG A 151 14.28 13.44 -13.06
CA ARG A 151 15.56 13.65 -12.36
C ARG A 151 15.44 13.37 -10.87
N GLY A 152 14.34 13.76 -10.22
CA GLY A 152 14.05 13.46 -8.82
C GLY A 152 13.93 11.95 -8.54
N LEU A 153 13.47 11.17 -9.52
CA LEU A 153 13.52 9.70 -9.47
C LEU A 153 14.93 9.13 -9.74
N GLY A 154 15.88 9.93 -10.22
CA GLY A 154 17.19 9.47 -10.65
C GLY A 154 17.12 8.54 -11.85
N LEU A 155 16.25 8.84 -12.83
CA LEU A 155 16.17 8.08 -14.08
C LEU A 155 17.39 8.42 -14.96
N ILE A 156 18.38 7.53 -14.97
CA ILE A 156 19.62 7.68 -15.74
C ILE A 156 19.82 6.44 -16.61
N PRO A 157 19.97 6.58 -17.94
CA PRO A 157 19.86 7.82 -18.72
C PRO A 157 18.42 8.36 -18.80
N ASP A 158 18.26 9.66 -19.08
CA ASP A 158 16.93 10.22 -19.45
C ASP A 158 16.46 9.59 -20.76
N PHE A 159 15.15 9.68 -21.05
CA PHE A 159 14.57 9.12 -22.28
C PHE A 159 15.27 9.64 -23.55
N THR A 160 15.64 10.92 -23.58
CA THR A 160 16.33 11.54 -24.73
C THR A 160 17.77 11.10 -24.92
N GLU A 161 18.35 10.42 -23.93
CA GLU A 161 19.74 9.94 -23.92
C GLU A 161 19.82 8.41 -23.99
N HIS A 162 18.69 7.71 -23.88
CA HIS A 162 18.62 6.25 -23.85
C HIS A 162 18.80 5.66 -25.26
N ARG A 163 20.03 5.28 -25.60
CA ARG A 163 20.42 4.75 -26.93
C ARG A 163 19.45 3.71 -27.52
N PRO A 164 19.02 2.65 -26.81
CA PRO A 164 18.09 1.68 -27.39
C PRO A 164 16.75 2.29 -27.79
N SER A 165 16.28 3.33 -27.10
CA SER A 165 15.06 4.04 -27.48
C SER A 165 15.29 4.94 -28.69
N ILE A 166 16.42 5.63 -28.76
CA ILE A 166 16.78 6.50 -29.90
C ILE A 166 16.89 5.68 -31.19
N GLU A 167 17.58 4.54 -31.15
CA GLU A 167 17.70 3.62 -32.29
C GLU A 167 16.34 3.11 -32.76
N LEU A 168 15.39 2.88 -31.85
CA LEU A 168 14.01 2.51 -32.19
C LEU A 168 13.25 3.65 -32.84
N LEU A 169 13.45 4.90 -32.39
CA LEU A 169 12.80 6.08 -32.98
C LEU A 169 13.34 6.36 -34.40
N GLN A 170 14.64 6.15 -34.64
CA GLN A 170 15.25 6.33 -35.95
C GLN A 170 14.71 5.37 -37.03
N LYS A 171 14.18 4.21 -36.63
CA LYS A 171 13.56 3.24 -37.55
C LYS A 171 12.19 3.69 -38.09
N GLY A 172 11.61 4.76 -37.54
CA GLY A 172 10.32 5.30 -37.97
C GLY A 172 9.11 4.40 -37.67
N GLY A 173 7.93 4.85 -38.10
CA GLY A 173 6.67 4.12 -38.00
C GLY A 173 6.14 3.93 -36.57
N SER A 174 5.57 2.75 -36.28
CA SER A 174 4.94 2.39 -35.01
C SER A 174 5.93 2.07 -33.86
N SER A 175 7.22 2.40 -34.04
CA SER A 175 8.31 2.10 -33.11
C SER A 175 8.31 2.96 -31.84
N ALA A 176 7.55 4.06 -31.80
CA ALA A 176 7.46 4.95 -30.62
C ALA A 176 7.02 4.22 -29.35
N ARG A 177 6.03 3.31 -29.47
CA ARG A 177 5.58 2.47 -28.35
C ARG A 177 6.70 1.55 -27.87
N LEU A 178 7.46 0.95 -28.79
CA LEU A 178 8.59 0.09 -28.46
C LEU A 178 9.72 0.87 -27.79
N ALA A 179 10.01 2.08 -28.25
CA ALA A 179 11.01 2.96 -27.65
C ALA A 179 10.68 3.29 -26.19
N VAL A 180 9.43 3.67 -25.89
CA VAL A 180 8.98 3.95 -24.52
C VAL A 180 9.00 2.68 -23.66
N GLN A 181 8.59 1.53 -24.21
CA GLN A 181 8.64 0.25 -23.49
C GLN A 181 10.07 -0.20 -23.18
N SER A 182 11.01 0.05 -24.11
CA SER A 182 12.42 -0.23 -23.93
C SER A 182 12.96 0.54 -22.73
N TRP A 183 12.83 1.88 -22.73
CA TRP A 183 13.25 2.73 -21.62
C TRP A 183 12.55 2.39 -20.30
N LYS A 184 11.25 2.07 -20.35
CA LYS A 184 10.50 1.64 -19.16
C LYS A 184 11.14 0.41 -18.51
N ARG A 185 11.54 -0.57 -19.31
CA ARG A 185 12.07 -1.85 -18.83
C ARG A 185 13.52 -1.74 -18.38
N SER A 186 14.36 -1.00 -19.11
CA SER A 186 15.80 -0.89 -18.83
C SER A 186 16.15 0.14 -17.76
N VAL A 187 15.38 1.24 -17.66
CA VAL A 187 15.70 2.37 -16.77
C VAL A 187 14.64 2.57 -15.70
N VAL A 188 13.40 2.83 -16.12
CA VAL A 188 12.36 3.34 -15.19
C VAL A 188 11.99 2.31 -14.12
N ARG A 189 11.63 1.09 -14.53
CA ARG A 189 11.16 0.06 -13.61
C ARG A 189 12.25 -0.41 -12.64
N PRO A 190 13.49 -0.72 -13.08
CA PRO A 190 14.57 -1.04 -12.16
C PRO A 190 14.81 0.06 -11.13
N ARG A 191 14.81 1.33 -11.56
CA ARG A 191 15.04 2.46 -10.66
C ARG A 191 13.91 2.63 -9.65
N VAL A 192 12.65 2.57 -10.09
CA VAL A 192 11.48 2.64 -9.20
C VAL A 192 11.51 1.50 -8.16
N LEU A 193 11.80 0.27 -8.59
CA LEU A 193 11.91 -0.87 -7.67
C LEU A 193 13.02 -0.68 -6.65
N SER A 194 14.18 -0.17 -7.08
CA SER A 194 15.31 0.13 -6.19
C SER A 194 14.95 1.20 -5.15
N LEU A 195 14.27 2.28 -5.56
CA LEU A 195 13.81 3.34 -4.65
C LEU A 195 12.81 2.82 -3.61
N GLU A 196 11.83 2.02 -4.03
CA GLU A 196 10.84 1.46 -3.11
C GLU A 196 11.47 0.44 -2.16
N LYS A 197 12.43 -0.36 -2.63
CA LYS A 197 13.22 -1.26 -1.76
C LYS A 197 14.01 -0.48 -0.71
N ALA A 198 14.73 0.57 -1.13
CA ALA A 198 15.51 1.41 -0.21
C ALA A 198 14.62 2.11 0.83
N TRP A 199 13.48 2.65 0.38
CA TRP A 199 12.52 3.27 1.30
C TRP A 199 11.91 2.26 2.28
N LEU A 200 11.53 1.07 1.82
CA LEU A 200 11.03 0.01 2.70
C LEU A 200 12.08 -0.44 3.71
N GLN A 201 13.34 -0.55 3.29
CA GLN A 201 14.47 -0.87 4.18
C GLN A 201 14.61 0.17 5.29
N GLN A 202 14.59 1.46 4.94
CA GLN A 202 14.62 2.56 5.91
C GLN A 202 13.43 2.50 6.88
N GLN A 203 12.21 2.27 6.38
CA GLN A 203 11.03 2.12 7.22
C GLN A 203 11.14 0.92 8.17
N SER A 204 11.77 -0.17 7.71
CA SER A 204 12.05 -1.34 8.55
C SER A 204 13.06 -1.03 9.65
N GLU A 205 14.07 -0.21 9.39
CA GLU A 205 15.07 0.19 10.39
C GLU A 205 14.47 1.12 11.45
N GLU A 206 13.73 2.15 11.02
CA GLU A 206 12.96 3.04 11.92
C GLU A 206 12.01 2.24 12.82
N TRP A 207 11.42 1.20 12.25
CA TRP A 207 10.56 0.29 12.97
C TRP A 207 11.32 -0.56 13.98
N MET A 208 12.40 -1.24 13.60
CA MET A 208 13.17 -2.09 14.53
C MET A 208 13.71 -1.27 15.71
N ALA A 209 14.06 0.00 15.47
CA ALA A 209 14.52 0.93 16.49
C ALA A 209 13.43 1.34 17.50
N SER A 210 12.14 1.25 17.13
CA SER A 210 11.03 1.71 17.99
C SER A 210 10.80 0.88 19.25
N GLY A 211 11.35 -0.35 19.34
CA GLY A 211 11.21 -1.24 20.50
C GLY A 211 9.77 -1.75 20.73
N GLY A 212 9.61 -2.95 21.33
CA GLY A 212 8.29 -3.52 21.67
C GLY A 212 7.70 -4.51 20.66
N LEU A 213 6.39 -4.80 20.78
CA LEU A 213 5.65 -5.78 19.94
C LEU A 213 5.85 -5.53 18.44
N GLN A 214 5.96 -4.24 18.12
CA GLN A 214 6.25 -3.73 16.81
C GLN A 214 7.58 -4.30 16.30
N GLY A 215 8.73 -4.05 16.95
CA GLY A 215 10.02 -4.57 16.48
C GLY A 215 10.07 -6.10 16.35
N SER A 216 9.30 -6.82 17.16
CA SER A 216 9.12 -8.27 17.00
C SER A 216 8.33 -8.62 15.75
N LEU A 217 7.18 -7.99 15.51
CA LEU A 217 6.38 -8.20 14.32
C LEU A 217 7.22 -8.07 13.03
N GLY A 218 8.17 -7.14 12.96
CA GLY A 218 9.01 -6.88 11.77
C GLY A 218 9.82 -8.05 11.24
N ARG A 219 10.07 -9.08 12.05
CA ARG A 219 10.80 -10.28 11.64
C ARG A 219 9.96 -11.31 10.87
N ALA A 220 8.64 -11.18 10.87
CA ALA A 220 7.70 -12.19 10.37
C ALA A 220 6.96 -11.79 9.08
N TRP A 221 7.53 -10.92 8.24
CA TRP A 221 6.78 -10.27 7.16
C TRP A 221 6.93 -10.90 5.77
N GLY A 222 5.79 -11.35 5.25
CA GLY A 222 5.55 -11.60 3.84
C GLY A 222 4.07 -11.83 3.52
N PHE A 223 3.27 -10.78 3.26
CA PHE A 223 1.90 -11.01 2.77
C PHE A 223 1.90 -11.46 1.30
N SER A 224 2.24 -12.73 1.10
CA SER A 224 2.26 -13.38 -0.20
C SER A 224 2.00 -14.87 -0.03
N THR A 225 0.89 -15.24 0.63
CA THR A 225 0.41 -16.61 0.53
C THR A 225 -0.65 -16.66 -0.56
N SER A 226 -0.33 -17.35 -1.67
CA SER A 226 -1.30 -17.75 -2.70
C SER A 226 -2.54 -18.40 -2.08
N VAL A 227 -2.33 -19.10 -0.95
CA VAL A 227 -3.34 -19.70 -0.07
C VAL A 227 -4.53 -18.78 0.21
N VAL A 228 -4.31 -17.48 0.43
CA VAL A 228 -5.40 -16.55 0.76
C VAL A 228 -6.23 -16.18 -0.47
N ARG A 229 -5.59 -16.09 -1.64
CA ARG A 229 -6.24 -15.60 -2.87
C ARG A 229 -7.39 -16.52 -3.30
N ASP A 230 -7.20 -17.83 -3.13
CA ASP A 230 -8.15 -18.83 -3.60
C ASP A 230 -9.03 -19.38 -2.46
N ALA A 231 -8.89 -18.85 -1.24
CA ALA A 231 -9.67 -19.26 -0.09
C ALA A 231 -11.09 -18.67 -0.13
N LEU A 232 -12.10 -19.52 0.00
CA LEU A 232 -13.48 -19.12 0.20
C LEU A 232 -13.76 -18.94 1.70
N TRP A 233 -14.15 -17.73 2.09
CA TRP A 233 -14.42 -17.39 3.48
C TRP A 233 -15.92 -17.28 3.73
N SER A 234 -16.42 -17.93 4.80
CA SER A 234 -17.75 -17.61 5.34
C SER A 234 -17.74 -16.19 5.92
N ALA A 235 -18.90 -15.54 6.08
CA ALA A 235 -18.98 -14.21 6.68
C ALA A 235 -18.29 -14.11 8.05
N VAL A 236 -18.42 -15.15 8.89
CA VAL A 236 -17.79 -15.20 10.21
C VAL A 236 -16.27 -15.40 10.10
N THR A 237 -15.83 -16.39 9.31
CA THR A 237 -14.39 -16.66 9.13
C THR A 237 -13.68 -15.51 8.44
N TRP A 238 -14.38 -14.80 7.55
CA TRP A 238 -13.91 -13.58 6.90
C TRP A 238 -13.60 -12.48 7.92
N ARG A 239 -14.54 -12.22 8.85
CA ARG A 239 -14.34 -11.25 9.94
C ARG A 239 -13.15 -11.61 10.82
N TYR A 240 -13.01 -12.89 11.18
CA TYR A 240 -11.85 -13.35 11.95
C TYR A 240 -10.53 -13.22 11.19
N TYR A 241 -10.54 -13.56 9.90
CA TYR A 241 -9.35 -13.46 9.06
C TYR A 241 -8.89 -12.01 8.98
N TRP A 242 -9.82 -11.10 8.76
CA TRP A 242 -9.52 -9.69 8.72
C TRP A 242 -8.98 -9.20 10.07
N ALA A 243 -9.55 -9.69 11.17
CA ALA A 243 -9.04 -9.35 12.49
C ALA A 243 -7.62 -9.84 12.75
N TRP A 244 -7.31 -11.06 12.31
CA TRP A 244 -5.96 -11.61 12.33
C TRP A 244 -4.99 -10.76 11.49
N VAL A 245 -5.39 -10.31 10.30
CA VAL A 245 -4.56 -9.44 9.46
C VAL A 245 -4.25 -8.12 10.15
N VAL A 246 -5.27 -7.44 10.71
CA VAL A 246 -5.08 -6.15 11.37
C VAL A 246 -4.24 -6.30 12.64
N LEU A 247 -4.51 -7.34 13.45
CA LEU A 247 -3.73 -7.65 14.65
C LEU A 247 -2.25 -7.83 14.32
N ARG A 248 -1.94 -8.52 13.23
CA ARG A 248 -0.57 -8.75 12.80
C ARG A 248 0.09 -7.50 12.20
N ILE A 249 -0.65 -6.61 11.54
CA ILE A 249 -0.08 -5.38 10.99
C ILE A 249 0.15 -4.33 12.07
N THR A 250 -0.78 -4.23 13.01
CA THR A 250 -0.86 -3.11 13.96
C THR A 250 -0.42 -3.50 15.38
N GLY A 251 -0.43 -4.79 15.72
CA GLY A 251 -0.29 -5.27 17.08
C GLY A 251 -1.52 -5.02 17.95
N VAL A 252 -2.65 -4.58 17.38
CA VAL A 252 -3.85 -4.16 18.11
C VAL A 252 -5.08 -4.93 17.62
N PHE A 253 -5.96 -5.32 18.54
CA PHE A 253 -7.23 -5.95 18.19
C PHE A 253 -8.18 -4.93 17.53
N PRO A 254 -8.81 -5.27 16.39
CA PRO A 254 -9.60 -4.31 15.64
C PRO A 254 -11.07 -4.31 16.09
N TRP A 255 -11.34 -3.75 17.25
CA TRP A 255 -12.67 -3.74 17.87
C TRP A 255 -13.77 -3.07 17.03
N ALA A 256 -13.38 -2.11 16.20
CA ALA A 256 -14.29 -1.48 15.24
C ALA A 256 -14.98 -2.49 14.32
N LEU A 257 -14.35 -3.65 14.02
CA LEU A 257 -14.95 -4.70 13.20
C LEU A 257 -16.09 -5.47 13.90
N TRP A 258 -16.24 -5.27 15.21
CA TRP A 258 -17.34 -5.78 16.03
C TRP A 258 -18.31 -4.67 16.44
N GLY A 259 -18.23 -3.48 15.83
CA GLY A 259 -19.11 -2.36 16.18
C GLY A 259 -18.80 -1.78 17.56
N ARG A 260 -17.60 -2.03 18.10
CA ARG A 260 -17.16 -1.60 19.42
C ARG A 260 -15.87 -0.78 19.33
N PRO A 261 -15.84 0.32 18.55
CA PRO A 261 -14.61 1.12 18.34
C PRO A 261 -14.09 1.79 19.63
N ASP A 262 -14.91 1.81 20.67
CA ASP A 262 -14.70 2.36 22.01
C ASP A 262 -13.95 1.41 22.96
N LEU A 263 -13.83 0.12 22.61
CA LEU A 263 -13.14 -0.83 23.48
C LEU A 263 -11.63 -0.53 23.56
N PRO A 264 -11.04 -0.56 24.77
CA PRO A 264 -9.62 -0.31 24.97
C PRO A 264 -8.75 -1.39 24.30
N SER A 265 -7.47 -1.07 24.06
CA SER A 265 -6.47 -2.02 23.56
C SER A 265 -6.12 -3.14 24.56
N MET A 266 -6.69 -3.09 25.77
CA MET A 266 -6.47 -4.01 26.88
C MET A 266 -7.78 -4.70 27.29
N PHE A 267 -7.70 -5.99 27.61
CA PHE A 267 -8.77 -6.77 28.21
C PHE A 267 -8.84 -6.55 29.72
N GLY A 268 -10.03 -6.60 30.30
CA GLY A 268 -10.16 -6.72 31.76
C GLY A 268 -9.45 -7.97 32.29
N SER A 269 -9.60 -9.10 31.57
CA SER A 269 -8.88 -10.35 31.80
C SER A 269 -8.64 -11.10 30.49
N CYS A 270 -7.56 -11.89 30.42
CA CYS A 270 -7.22 -12.69 29.25
C CYS A 270 -8.25 -13.81 29.08
N PRO A 271 -8.92 -13.93 27.91
CA PRO A 271 -9.94 -14.95 27.69
C PRO A 271 -9.40 -16.39 27.78
N LEU A 272 -8.09 -16.58 27.62
CA LEU A 272 -7.45 -17.89 27.54
C LEU A 272 -6.79 -18.35 28.84
N CYS A 273 -6.36 -17.42 29.71
CA CYS A 273 -5.63 -17.76 30.94
C CYS A 273 -6.05 -16.95 32.17
N GLY A 274 -7.00 -16.02 32.03
CA GLY A 274 -7.49 -15.18 33.12
C GLY A 274 -6.58 -14.04 33.56
N HIS A 275 -5.42 -13.83 32.92
CA HIS A 275 -4.50 -12.73 33.27
C HIS A 275 -5.17 -11.35 33.18
N LEU A 276 -5.16 -10.58 34.27
CA LEU A 276 -5.80 -9.27 34.32
C LEU A 276 -5.07 -8.25 33.43
N GLN A 277 -5.81 -7.29 32.86
CA GLN A 277 -5.24 -6.23 32.01
C GLN A 277 -4.42 -6.75 30.82
N ALA A 278 -4.87 -7.86 30.22
CA ALA A 278 -4.15 -8.48 29.13
C ALA A 278 -4.24 -7.63 27.85
N GLU A 279 -3.11 -7.25 27.28
CA GLU A 279 -3.09 -6.61 25.97
C GLU A 279 -2.98 -7.65 24.84
N ALA A 280 -3.06 -7.20 23.58
CA ALA A 280 -2.68 -8.01 22.42
C ALA A 280 -1.31 -8.69 22.59
N GLY A 281 -0.35 -7.99 23.20
CA GLY A 281 0.94 -8.58 23.50
C GLY A 281 0.90 -9.73 24.48
N HIS A 282 0.02 -9.68 25.49
CA HIS A 282 -0.16 -10.82 26.37
C HIS A 282 -0.75 -12.01 25.59
N VAL A 283 -1.87 -11.82 24.89
CA VAL A 283 -2.56 -12.92 24.19
C VAL A 283 -1.67 -13.59 23.15
N ILE A 284 -0.85 -12.79 22.45
CA ILE A 284 -0.01 -13.27 21.34
C ILE A 284 1.34 -13.80 21.84
N LEU A 285 2.01 -13.11 22.78
CA LEU A 285 3.39 -13.42 23.17
C LEU A 285 3.48 -14.23 24.46
N LEU A 286 2.68 -13.90 25.46
CA LEU A 286 2.91 -14.31 26.85
C LEU A 286 1.90 -15.34 27.36
N CYS A 287 0.75 -15.47 26.70
CA CYS A 287 -0.36 -16.27 27.21
C CYS A 287 0.02 -17.77 27.29
N PRO A 288 -0.14 -18.42 28.45
CA PRO A 288 0.01 -19.87 28.57
C PRO A 288 -1.10 -20.64 27.86
N GLY A 289 -2.30 -20.07 27.75
CA GLY A 289 -3.43 -20.69 27.04
C GLY A 289 -3.20 -20.85 25.54
N THR A 290 -2.26 -20.10 24.95
CA THR A 290 -1.80 -20.32 23.57
C THR A 290 -0.64 -21.32 23.48
N ALA A 291 -0.08 -21.79 24.61
CA ALA A 291 1.04 -22.73 24.64
C ALA A 291 0.72 -24.09 24.03
N ALA A 292 -0.47 -24.64 24.31
CA ALA A 292 -0.89 -25.93 23.75
C ALA A 292 -1.06 -25.87 22.22
N MET A 293 -1.32 -24.68 21.66
CA MET A 293 -1.37 -24.45 20.21
C MET A 293 0.02 -24.19 19.60
N ARG A 294 1.05 -23.94 20.43
CA ARG A 294 2.47 -23.81 20.05
C ARG A 294 3.22 -25.16 20.01
N ALA A 295 2.51 -26.28 19.79
CA ALA A 295 3.06 -27.64 19.87
C ALA A 295 4.18 -27.97 18.85
N GLY A 296 4.64 -27.00 18.05
CA GLY A 296 5.80 -27.09 17.15
C GLY A 296 7.07 -26.38 17.65
N GLY A 297 7.12 -25.87 18.89
CA GLY A 297 8.35 -25.39 19.50
C GLY A 297 8.86 -24.02 19.04
N GLU A 298 8.10 -23.26 18.26
CA GLU A 298 8.53 -21.93 17.82
C GLU A 298 7.70 -20.79 18.40
N SER A 299 8.40 -19.66 18.53
CA SER A 299 7.97 -18.42 19.15
C SER A 299 6.64 -17.87 18.62
N TRP A 300 6.14 -16.79 19.22
CA TRP A 300 5.00 -15.98 18.76
C TRP A 300 4.97 -15.67 17.24
N GLN A 301 6.09 -15.82 16.53
CA GLN A 301 6.18 -15.87 15.08
C GLN A 301 5.19 -16.84 14.44
N TRP A 302 4.76 -17.91 15.12
CA TRP A 302 3.76 -18.81 14.53
C TRP A 302 2.42 -18.11 14.29
N ILE A 303 1.85 -17.40 15.28
CA ILE A 303 0.54 -16.73 15.12
C ILE A 303 0.61 -15.61 14.07
N LEU A 304 1.76 -14.92 14.02
CA LEU A 304 1.94 -13.68 13.27
C LEU A 304 2.68 -13.85 11.94
N GLY A 305 3.26 -15.03 11.70
CA GLY A 305 4.03 -15.32 10.51
C GLY A 305 3.17 -15.87 9.38
N ASP A 306 3.82 -16.03 8.24
CA ASP A 306 3.21 -16.58 7.04
C ASP A 306 2.75 -18.01 7.29
N ALA A 307 1.56 -18.35 6.81
CA ALA A 307 1.05 -19.70 6.88
C ALA A 307 1.60 -20.52 5.70
N ALA A 308 2.10 -21.73 5.99
CA ALA A 308 2.55 -22.66 4.96
C ALA A 308 1.36 -23.22 4.17
N ASP A 309 0.19 -23.38 4.80
CA ASP A 309 -1.02 -23.89 4.17
C ASP A 309 -2.33 -23.29 4.74
N LEU A 310 -3.47 -23.67 4.13
CA LEU A 310 -4.80 -23.17 4.49
C LEU A 310 -5.28 -23.66 5.87
N ARG A 311 -4.87 -24.86 6.31
CA ARG A 311 -5.26 -25.42 7.61
C ARG A 311 -4.58 -24.65 8.74
N GLU A 312 -3.30 -24.35 8.57
CA GLU A 312 -2.53 -23.54 9.50
C GLU A 312 -3.14 -22.12 9.58
N LEU A 313 -3.41 -21.49 8.42
CA LEU A 313 -4.06 -20.18 8.36
C LEU A 313 -5.42 -20.19 9.06
N ALA A 314 -6.28 -21.16 8.77
CA ALA A 314 -7.60 -21.28 9.39
C ALA A 314 -7.50 -21.42 10.91
N THR A 315 -6.47 -22.10 11.42
CA THR A 315 -6.23 -22.26 12.86
C THR A 315 -5.86 -20.92 13.50
N LYS A 316 -4.90 -20.18 12.92
CA LYS A 316 -4.50 -18.84 13.40
C LYS A 316 -5.70 -17.87 13.40
N VAL A 317 -6.47 -17.88 12.32
CA VAL A 317 -7.66 -17.04 12.14
C VAL A 317 -8.72 -17.37 13.20
N ARG A 318 -9.05 -18.64 13.40
CA ARG A 318 -10.07 -19.06 14.39
C ARG A 318 -9.65 -18.74 15.82
N LEU A 319 -8.36 -18.85 16.14
CA LEU A 319 -7.84 -18.47 17.45
C LEU A 319 -8.14 -16.99 17.75
N VAL A 320 -7.76 -16.09 16.84
CA VAL A 320 -8.04 -14.66 16.99
C VAL A 320 -9.54 -14.41 17.11
N GLY A 321 -10.34 -15.06 16.27
CA GLY A 321 -11.80 -14.97 16.32
C GLY A 321 -12.42 -15.34 17.66
N ARG A 322 -12.00 -16.48 18.25
CA ARG A 322 -12.50 -16.94 19.55
C ARG A 322 -12.18 -15.97 20.68
N CYS A 323 -10.96 -15.40 20.69
CA CYS A 323 -10.58 -14.39 21.67
C CYS A 323 -11.47 -13.15 21.58
N LEU A 324 -11.78 -12.70 20.35
CA LEU A 324 -12.62 -11.52 20.11
C LEU A 324 -14.06 -11.75 20.55
N ASP A 325 -14.63 -12.90 20.20
CA ASP A 325 -16.03 -13.20 20.53
C ASP A 325 -16.25 -13.41 22.03
N GLN A 326 -15.30 -14.03 22.73
CA GLN A 326 -15.36 -14.19 24.18
C GLN A 326 -15.41 -12.83 24.89
N VAL A 327 -14.57 -11.90 24.45
CA VAL A 327 -14.50 -10.55 25.03
C VAL A 327 -15.75 -9.74 24.67
N ALA A 328 -16.25 -9.88 23.44
CA ALA A 328 -17.50 -9.24 23.05
C ALA A 328 -18.70 -9.74 23.89
N ALA A 329 -18.74 -11.03 24.23
CA ALA A 329 -19.76 -11.60 25.10
C ALA A 329 -19.65 -11.11 26.56
N GLU A 330 -18.42 -10.89 27.05
CA GLU A 330 -18.19 -10.30 28.38
C GLU A 330 -18.59 -8.83 28.45
N ALA A 331 -18.35 -8.05 27.39
CA ALA A 331 -18.69 -6.63 27.33
C ALA A 331 -20.17 -6.34 27.01
N GLY A 332 -20.99 -7.37 26.78
CA GLY A 332 -22.44 -7.26 26.57
C GLY A 332 -23.28 -7.68 27.78
N ARG A 333 -22.63 -8.10 28.88
CA ARG A 333 -23.22 -8.32 30.20
C ARG A 333 -23.05 -7.07 31.07
#